data_AF-A0A8T4VRW1-F1
#
_entry.id   AF-A0A8T4VRW1-F1
#
_cell.length_a   1.000
_cell.length_b   1.000
_cell.length_c   1.000
_cell.angle_alpha   90.00
_cell.angle_beta   90.00
_cell.angle_gamma   90.00
#
_symmetry.space_group_name_H-M   'P 1'
#
loop_
_entity.id
_entity.type
_entity.pdbx_description
1 polymer ?
#
loop_
_entity_poly.entity_id
_entity_poly.type
_entity_poly.pdbx_seq_one_letter_code
_entity_poly.pdbx_strand_id
1 'polypeptide(L)' 'MKKGEIWLVELPSADGHEQIGTRPCIILAETEANIAIVSLSLQISKRFDFPIHSK' A
#
# COMPACT_ATOMS: atom_id res chain seq x y z
N MET A 1 -10.73 10.81 3.44
CA MET A 1 -10.58 9.36 3.63
C MET A 1 -10.40 9.11 5.11
N LYS A 2 -11.16 8.20 5.72
CA LYS A 2 -11.07 7.88 7.15
C LYS A 2 -10.33 6.56 7.35
N LYS A 3 -9.63 6.44 8.49
CA LYS A 3 -8.99 5.20 8.90
C LYS A 3 -10.00 4.04 8.88
N GLY A 4 -9.60 2.92 8.28
CA GLY A 4 -10.40 1.71 8.12
C GLY A 4 -11.26 1.67 6.84
N GLU A 5 -11.41 2.78 6.11
CA GLU A 5 -12.10 2.76 4.82
C GLU A 5 -11.24 2.08 3.74
N ILE A 6 -11.91 1.46 2.76
CA ILE A 6 -11.28 0.90 1.57
C ILE A 6 -11.59 1.81 0.38
N TRP A 7 -10.55 2.23 -0.33
CA TRP A 7 -10.64 3.14 -1.47
C TRP A 7 -9.92 2.55 -2.68
N LEU A 8 -10.43 2.85 -3.88
CA LEU A 8 -9.71 2.59 -5.12
C LEU A 8 -8.76 3.75 -5.39
N VAL A 9 -7.46 3.48 -5.49
CA VAL A 9 -6.41 4.51 -5.59
C VAL A 9 -5.51 4.19 -6.78
N GLU A 10 -5.11 5.23 -7.52
CA GLU A 10 -4.07 5.13 -8.54
C GLU A 10 -2.69 5.25 -7.88
N LEU A 11 -1.92 4.17 -7.90
CA LEU A 11 -0.53 4.19 -7.45
C LEU A 11 0.38 4.52 -8.65
N PRO A 12 1.23 5.54 -8.55
CA PRO A 12 2.10 5.94 -9.66
C PRO A 12 3.04 4.80 -10.05
N SER A 13 3.50 4.83 -11.30
CA SER A 13 4.58 3.94 -11.74
C SER A 13 5.84 4.18 -10.91
N ALA A 14 6.44 3.11 -10.43
CA ALA A 14 7.69 3.13 -9.67
C ALA A 14 8.68 2.14 -10.28
N ASP A 15 9.97 2.46 -10.21
CA ASP A 15 11.04 1.56 -10.62
C ASP A 15 11.31 0.54 -9.51
N GLY A 16 10.90 -0.72 -9.69
CA GLY A 16 11.21 -1.81 -8.75
C GLY A 16 10.06 -2.79 -8.48
N HIS A 17 9.93 -3.23 -7.22
CA HIS A 17 8.92 -4.19 -6.74
C HIS A 17 7.74 -3.51 -6.00
N GLU A 18 7.62 -2.19 -6.12
CA GLU A 18 6.50 -1.46 -5.53
C GLU A 18 5.18 -1.78 -6.25
N GLN A 19 4.06 -1.61 -5.53
CA GLN A 19 2.75 -1.85 -6.12
C GLN A 19 2.33 -0.63 -6.95
N ILE A 20 1.90 -0.86 -8.19
CA ILE A 20 1.55 0.18 -9.17
C ILE A 20 0.10 0.02 -9.68
N GLY A 21 -0.44 1.07 -10.29
CA GLY A 21 -1.73 1.11 -10.97
C GLY A 21 -2.95 1.27 -10.04
N THR A 22 -4.14 1.18 -10.63
CA THR A 22 -5.42 1.37 -9.92
C THR A 22 -5.78 0.16 -9.06
N ARG A 23 -5.72 0.28 -7.73
CA ARG A 23 -5.90 -0.88 -6.83
C ARG A 23 -6.62 -0.52 -5.52
N PRO A 24 -7.37 -1.48 -4.93
CA PRO A 24 -8.02 -1.25 -3.65
C PRO A 24 -6.97 -1.14 -2.54
N CYS A 25 -7.17 -0.16 -1.66
CA CYS A 25 -6.28 0.10 -0.55
C CYS A 25 -7.04 0.43 0.73
N ILE A 26 -6.47 0.10 1.89
CA ILE A 26 -7.02 0.46 3.21
C ILE A 26 -6.29 1.65 3.81
N ILE A 27 -7.04 2.56 4.41
CA ILE A 27 -6.51 3.74 5.11
C ILE A 27 -6.10 3.35 6.53
N LEU A 28 -4.81 3.45 6.87
CA LEU A 28 -4.32 3.03 8.20
C LEU A 28 -4.16 4.18 9.19
N ALA A 29 -3.99 5.40 8.71
CA ALA A 29 -3.73 6.56 9.54
C ALA A 29 -4.47 7.79 9.02
N GLU A 30 -4.91 8.62 9.96
CA GLU A 30 -5.30 10.00 9.71
C GLU A 30 -4.08 10.87 9.97
N THR A 31 -3.66 11.61 8.95
CA THR A 31 -2.41 12.40 8.96
C THR A 31 -2.72 13.78 8.39
N GLU A 32 -2.15 14.84 8.95
CA GLU A 32 -2.35 16.21 8.44
C GLU A 32 -1.77 16.42 7.04
N ALA A 33 -0.79 15.59 6.63
CA ALA A 33 -0.34 15.44 5.25
C ALA A 33 0.25 14.04 5.04
N ASN A 34 0.03 13.49 3.84
CA ASN A 34 0.44 12.16 3.35
C ASN A 34 -0.28 10.97 4.03
N ILE A 35 -1.43 10.59 3.46
CA ILE A 35 -2.21 9.42 3.86
C ILE A 35 -1.34 8.15 3.70
N ALA A 36 -1.23 7.36 4.77
CA ALA A 36 -0.62 6.03 4.72
C ALA A 36 -1.61 5.00 4.16
N ILE A 37 -1.29 4.47 2.98
CA ILE A 37 -2.13 3.57 2.19
C ILE A 37 -1.45 2.21 2.09
N VAL A 38 -2.17 1.13 2.44
CA VAL A 38 -1.73 -0.25 2.19
C VAL A 38 -2.53 -0.85 1.06
N SER A 39 -1.83 -1.34 0.06
CA SER A 39 -2.37 -1.76 -1.22
C SER A 39 -2.59 -3.29 -1.25
N LEU A 40 -3.79 -3.71 -1.68
CA LEU A 40 -4.26 -5.09 -1.59
C LEU A 40 -3.95 -5.86 -2.88
N SER A 41 -3.19 -6.96 -2.78
CA SER A 41 -2.89 -7.83 -3.91
C SER A 41 -3.91 -8.97 -4.06
N LEU A 42 -4.41 -9.15 -5.29
CA LEU A 42 -5.28 -10.28 -5.66
C LEU A 42 -4.49 -11.53 -6.07
N GLN A 43 -3.16 -11.42 -6.26
CA GLN A 43 -2.29 -12.58 -6.46
C GLN A 43 -1.95 -13.20 -5.11
N ILE A 44 -2.37 -14.45 -4.89
CA ILE A 44 -2.10 -15.24 -3.66
C ILE A 44 -0.63 -15.74 -3.61
N SER A 45 0.25 -15.24 -4.48
CA SER A 45 1.59 -15.81 -4.66
C SER A 45 2.71 -14.95 -4.06
N LYS A 46 3.47 -15.63 -3.18
CA LYS A 46 4.77 -15.34 -2.57
C LYS A 46 4.78 -14.27 -1.48
N ARG A 47 4.91 -14.79 -0.25
CA ARG A 47 5.39 -14.12 0.97
C ARG A 47 6.45 -13.08 0.59
N PHE A 48 6.16 -11.80 0.77
CA PHE A 48 7.15 -10.74 0.69
C PHE A 48 7.92 -10.74 2.02
N ASP A 49 9.07 -11.43 2.03
CA ASP A 49 9.98 -11.37 3.16
C ASP A 49 10.70 -10.02 3.12
N PHE A 50 10.24 -9.06 3.93
CA PHE A 50 11.00 -7.84 4.18
C PHE A 50 12.10 -8.16 5.19
N PRO A 51 13.40 -8.11 4.84
CA PRO A 51 14.45 -8.24 5.82
C PRO A 51 14.45 -7.00 6.73
N ILE A 52 13.97 -7.17 7.96
CA ILE A 52 14.07 -6.15 9.00
C ILE A 52 15.57 -5.99 9.30
N HIS A 53 16.22 -5.01 8.68
CA HIS A 53 17.55 -4.59 9.09
C HIS A 53 17.40 -3.77 10.38
N SER A 54 17.45 -4.46 11.52
CA SER A 54 17.77 -3.83 12.80
C SER A 54 19.15 -3.21 12.67
N LYS A 55 19.23 -1.88 12.80
CA LYS A 55 20.48 -1.22 13.17
C LYS A 55 20.86 -1.59 14.59
#